data_AF-A0A6C2CRZ6-F1
#
_entry.id   AF-A0A6C2CRZ6-F1
#
_cell.length_a   1.000
_cell.length_b   1.000
_cell.length_c   1.000
_cell.angle_alpha   90.00
_cell.angle_beta   90.00
_cell.angle_gamma   90.00
#
_symmetry.space_group_name_H-M   'P 1'
#
loop_
_entity.id
_entity.type
_entity.pdbx_description
1 polymer ?
#
loop_
_entity_poly.entity_id
_entity_poly.type
_entity_poly.pdbx_seq_one_letter_code
_entity_poly.pdbx_strand_id
1 'polypeptide(L)'
;MSAPRSDTPAPAWRCSPGRHLPAHARELADARARDLVPARRQVVVYLDRWPASPVTGLGLAICCPPASRPDRLDWRYLAALSVLVLTPPAPDAERLRLLLAELVAARPKRLILLRQGNMPAAEFIVSEARGLEVQP
;
A
#
# COMPACT_ATOMS: atom_id res chain seq x y z
N MET A 1 7.93 -40.80 -19.06
CA MET A 1 6.67 -40.55 -18.32
C MET A 1 6.63 -39.07 -17.98
N SER A 2 5.84 -38.27 -18.72
CA SER A 2 5.66 -36.85 -18.44
C SER A 2 4.53 -36.68 -17.43
N ALA A 3 4.81 -36.08 -16.27
CA ALA A 3 3.80 -35.77 -15.27
C ALA A 3 2.77 -34.79 -15.86
N PRO A 4 1.47 -34.93 -15.51
CA PRO A 4 0.46 -33.98 -15.92
C PRO A 4 0.80 -32.62 -15.32
N ARG A 5 0.99 -31.61 -16.18
CA ARG A 5 1.06 -30.21 -15.73
C ARG A 5 -0.28 -29.92 -15.06
N SER A 6 -0.25 -29.63 -13.77
CA SER A 6 -1.44 -29.16 -13.07
C SER A 6 -1.78 -27.78 -13.61
N ASP A 7 -2.70 -27.71 -14.58
CA ASP A 7 -3.27 -26.50 -15.17
C ASP A 7 -4.22 -25.76 -14.20
N THR A 8 -3.95 -25.84 -12.88
CA THR A 8 -4.70 -25.05 -11.91
C THR A 8 -4.13 -23.63 -11.93
N PRO A 9 -4.89 -22.62 -12.37
CA PRO A 9 -4.40 -21.25 -12.39
C PRO A 9 -4.01 -20.83 -10.97
N ALA A 10 -2.88 -20.15 -10.86
CA ALA A 10 -2.38 -19.69 -9.58
C ALA A 10 -3.45 -18.82 -8.87
N PRO A 11 -3.59 -18.94 -7.53
CA PRO A 11 -4.53 -18.12 -6.77
C PRO A 11 -4.35 -16.62 -7.06
N ALA A 12 -5.44 -15.96 -7.46
CA ALA A 12 -5.48 -14.52 -7.69
C ALA A 12 -6.27 -13.83 -6.57
N TRP A 13 -5.89 -12.60 -6.24
CA TRP A 13 -6.56 -11.83 -5.19
C TRP A 13 -8.00 -11.50 -5.59
N ARG A 14 -8.92 -11.75 -4.66
CA ARG A 14 -10.33 -11.41 -4.81
C ARG A 14 -10.64 -10.16 -4.00
N CYS A 15 -10.92 -9.07 -4.71
CA CYS A 15 -11.35 -7.83 -4.08
C CYS A 15 -12.66 -8.03 -3.32
N SER A 16 -12.87 -7.27 -2.24
CA SER A 16 -14.19 -7.19 -1.62
C SER A 16 -15.24 -6.72 -2.64
N PRO A 17 -16.52 -7.11 -2.48
CA PRO A 17 -17.59 -6.64 -3.35
C PRO A 17 -17.59 -5.10 -3.47
N GLY A 18 -17.67 -4.60 -4.70
CA GLY A 18 -17.67 -3.16 -5.00
C GLY A 18 -16.31 -2.46 -4.86
N ARG A 19 -15.22 -3.19 -4.56
CA ARG A 19 -13.86 -2.64 -4.47
C ARG A 19 -12.99 -3.09 -5.63
N HIS A 20 -12.01 -2.25 -5.95
CA HIS A 20 -11.01 -2.51 -7.00
C HIS A 20 -9.59 -2.45 -6.44
N LEU A 21 -8.63 -3.02 -7.18
CA LEU A 21 -7.22 -2.87 -6.80
C LEU A 21 -6.73 -1.45 -7.13
N PRO A 22 -5.86 -0.87 -6.29
CA PRO A 22 -5.13 0.33 -6.66
C PRO A 22 -4.19 0.08 -7.85
N ALA A 23 -3.72 1.16 -8.47
CA ALA A 23 -2.82 1.07 -9.61
C ALA A 23 -1.51 0.36 -9.21
N HIS A 24 -1.02 -0.50 -10.11
CA HIS A 24 0.20 -1.31 -9.94
C HIS A 24 0.17 -2.34 -8.80
N ALA A 25 -0.99 -2.61 -8.19
CA ALA A 25 -1.09 -3.52 -7.05
C ALA A 25 -1.34 -4.99 -7.39
N ARG A 26 -1.65 -5.31 -8.66
CA ARG A 26 -2.09 -6.67 -9.04
C ARG A 26 -1.09 -7.75 -8.67
N GLU A 27 0.17 -7.58 -9.02
CA GLU A 27 1.23 -8.56 -8.74
C GLU A 27 1.39 -8.79 -7.23
N LEU A 28 1.38 -7.72 -6.44
CA LEU A 28 1.48 -7.80 -4.98
C LEU A 28 0.25 -8.49 -4.38
N ALA A 29 -0.95 -8.12 -4.82
CA ALA A 29 -2.19 -8.73 -4.33
C ALA A 29 -2.24 -10.23 -4.66
N ASP A 30 -1.91 -10.61 -5.90
CA ASP A 30 -1.87 -12.01 -6.33
C ASP A 30 -0.73 -12.80 -5.64
N ALA A 31 0.39 -12.15 -5.28
CA ALA A 31 1.40 -12.74 -4.40
C ALA A 31 0.84 -12.98 -2.98
N ARG A 32 0.09 -12.03 -2.43
CA ARG A 32 -0.56 -12.18 -1.11
C ARG A 32 -1.63 -13.27 -1.10
N ALA A 33 -2.34 -13.48 -2.21
CA ALA A 33 -3.28 -14.60 -2.36
C ALA A 33 -2.59 -15.98 -2.34
N ARG A 34 -1.27 -16.00 -2.52
CA ARG A 34 -0.40 -17.19 -2.44
C ARG A 34 0.41 -17.22 -1.13
N ASP A 35 0.01 -16.43 -0.13
CA ASP A 35 0.70 -16.27 1.15
C ASP A 35 2.16 -15.76 1.06
N LEU A 36 2.54 -15.20 -0.09
CA LEU A 36 3.86 -14.59 -0.28
C LEU A 36 3.85 -13.16 0.26
N VAL A 37 4.98 -12.73 0.82
CA VAL A 37 5.19 -11.36 1.29
C VAL A 37 6.46 -10.78 0.67
N PRO A 38 6.52 -9.45 0.45
CA PRO A 38 7.74 -8.81 -0.02
C PRO A 38 8.90 -9.08 0.96
N ALA A 39 10.12 -9.25 0.45
CA ALA A 39 11.29 -9.58 1.28
C ALA A 39 11.53 -8.58 2.42
N ARG A 40 11.33 -7.28 2.15
CA ARG A 40 11.44 -6.20 3.15
C ARG A 40 10.18 -6.03 4.01
N ARG A 41 9.12 -6.82 3.74
CA ARG A 41 7.77 -6.68 4.30
C ARG A 41 7.29 -5.22 4.29
N GLN A 42 7.62 -4.53 3.21
CA GLN A 42 7.45 -3.09 3.05
C GLN A 42 6.84 -2.79 1.69
N VAL A 43 5.90 -1.84 1.67
CA VAL A 43 5.21 -1.36 0.47
C VAL A 43 5.10 0.15 0.54
N VAL A 44 5.31 0.80 -0.60
CA VAL A 44 5.14 2.23 -0.79
C VAL A 44 3.81 2.49 -1.47
N VAL A 45 2.99 3.37 -0.88
CA VAL A 45 1.73 3.85 -1.44
C VAL A 45 1.95 5.31 -1.85
N TYR A 46 1.92 5.57 -3.15
CA TYR A 46 1.87 6.92 -3.68
C TYR A 46 0.43 7.41 -3.69
N LEU A 47 0.20 8.58 -3.10
CA LEU A 47 -1.05 9.32 -3.28
C LEU A 47 -0.91 10.20 -4.52
N ASP A 48 -1.82 10.05 -5.48
CA ASP A 48 -2.06 10.89 -6.66
C ASP A 48 -0.97 10.99 -7.72
N ARG A 49 0.30 10.79 -7.35
CA ARG A 49 1.43 10.96 -8.26
C ARG A 49 2.34 9.75 -8.22
N TRP A 50 2.35 9.01 -9.32
CA TRP A 50 3.42 8.03 -9.57
C TRP A 50 4.76 8.75 -9.71
N PRO A 51 5.85 8.24 -9.14
CA PRO A 51 7.15 8.88 -9.27
C PRO A 51 7.62 8.85 -10.73
N ALA A 52 8.23 9.94 -11.19
CA ALA A 52 8.76 10.04 -12.56
C ALA A 52 10.00 9.14 -12.78
N SER A 53 10.64 8.71 -11.71
CA SER A 53 11.76 7.77 -11.74
C SER A 53 11.52 6.65 -10.73
N PRO A 54 11.96 5.42 -11.01
CA PRO A 54 11.83 4.31 -10.07
C PRO A 54 12.46 4.70 -8.73
N VAL A 55 11.67 4.65 -7.66
CA VAL A 55 12.20 4.90 -6.32
C VAL A 55 12.89 3.63 -5.85
N THR A 56 14.18 3.56 -6.16
CA THR A 56 15.03 2.45 -5.74
C THR A 56 15.19 2.48 -4.22
N GLY A 57 15.01 1.33 -3.58
CA GLY A 57 15.33 1.16 -2.15
C GLY A 57 14.19 1.36 -1.15
N LEU A 58 12.98 1.78 -1.54
CA LEU A 58 11.83 1.84 -0.60
C LEU A 58 10.90 0.61 -0.65
N GLY A 59 11.17 -0.34 -1.54
CA GLY A 59 10.37 -1.56 -1.70
C GLY A 59 9.40 -1.49 -2.88
N LEU A 60 8.41 -2.39 -2.89
CA LEU A 60 7.38 -2.43 -3.94
C LEU A 60 6.49 -1.20 -3.83
N ALA A 61 6.11 -0.62 -4.97
CA ALA A 61 5.31 0.59 -5.05
C ALA A 61 3.94 0.31 -5.67
N ILE A 62 2.91 0.95 -5.11
CA ILE A 62 1.54 0.98 -5.61
C ILE A 62 1.03 2.42 -5.54
N CYS A 63 -0.08 2.72 -6.22
CA CYS A 63 -0.60 4.08 -6.29
C CYS A 63 -2.11 4.15 -6.10
N CYS A 64 -2.54 5.14 -5.32
CA CYS A 64 -3.90 5.63 -5.29
C CYS A 64 -4.01 6.78 -6.32
N PRO A 65 -4.46 6.52 -7.56
CA PRO A 65 -4.50 7.55 -8.60
C PRO A 65 -5.59 8.59 -8.29
N PRO A 66 -5.44 9.84 -8.77
CA PRO A 66 -6.28 10.97 -8.37
C PRO A 66 -7.77 10.77 -8.71
N ALA A 67 -8.05 10.04 -9.80
CA ALA A 67 -9.42 9.72 -10.23
C ALA A 67 -10.11 8.64 -9.38
N SER A 68 -9.37 7.84 -8.60
CA SER A 68 -9.93 6.76 -7.79
C SER A 68 -10.21 7.23 -6.38
N ARG A 69 -11.36 6.89 -5.80
CA ARG A 69 -11.63 7.18 -4.38
C ARG A 69 -10.96 6.12 -3.47
N PRO A 70 -10.24 6.51 -2.40
CA PRO A 70 -9.53 5.54 -1.54
C PRO A 70 -10.42 4.49 -0.89
N ASP A 71 -11.65 4.88 -0.51
CA ASP A 71 -12.70 4.03 0.10
C ASP A 71 -13.24 2.93 -0.83
N ARG A 72 -13.08 3.11 -2.14
CA ARG A 72 -13.47 2.14 -3.18
C ARG A 72 -12.35 1.19 -3.58
N LEU A 73 -11.18 1.31 -2.97
CA LEU A 73 -10.03 0.45 -3.26
C LEU A 73 -9.88 -0.62 -2.17
N ASP A 74 -9.40 -1.79 -2.56
CA ASP A 74 -9.08 -2.86 -1.62
C ASP A 74 -7.62 -2.72 -1.17
N TRP A 75 -7.43 -2.58 0.14
CA TRP A 75 -6.11 -2.43 0.78
C TRP A 75 -5.75 -3.62 1.66
N ARG A 76 -6.65 -4.61 1.81
CA ARG A 76 -6.52 -5.70 2.80
C ARG A 76 -5.29 -6.57 2.58
N TYR A 77 -4.78 -6.66 1.35
CA TYR A 77 -3.56 -7.39 1.05
C TYR A 77 -2.31 -6.75 1.69
N LEU A 78 -2.39 -5.50 2.18
CA LEU A 78 -1.33 -4.81 2.91
C LEU A 78 -1.25 -5.19 4.40
N ALA A 79 -2.19 -6.00 4.90
CA ALA A 79 -2.19 -6.44 6.30
C ALA A 79 -0.83 -7.02 6.72
N ALA A 80 -0.38 -6.65 7.92
CA ALA A 80 0.92 -7.01 8.51
C ALA A 80 2.18 -6.54 7.74
N LEU A 81 2.05 -5.69 6.72
CA LEU A 81 3.18 -5.05 6.05
C LEU A 81 3.49 -3.68 6.66
N SER A 82 4.73 -3.20 6.46
CA SER A 82 5.09 -1.80 6.71
C SER A 82 4.70 -0.97 5.49
N VAL A 83 3.76 -0.04 5.63
CA VAL A 83 3.24 0.81 4.56
C VAL A 83 3.84 2.19 4.69
N LEU A 84 4.48 2.67 3.62
CA LEU A 84 5.01 4.03 3.51
C LEU A 84 4.10 4.81 2.57
N VAL A 85 3.46 5.87 3.05
CA VAL A 85 2.62 6.74 2.23
C VAL A 85 3.43 7.95 1.79
N LEU A 86 3.60 8.12 0.48
CA LEU A 86 4.19 9.33 -0.09
C LEU A 86 3.09 10.21 -0.66
N THR A 87 3.11 11.47 -0.28
CA THR A 87 2.13 12.47 -0.70
C THR A 87 2.73 13.49 -1.65
N PRO A 88 1.94 14.10 -2.56
CA PRO A 88 2.38 15.29 -3.28
C PRO A 88 2.65 16.45 -2.29
N PRO A 89 3.40 17.50 -2.69
CA PRO A 89 3.75 18.61 -1.79
C PRO A 89 2.56 19.31 -1.11
N ALA A 90 1.41 19.36 -1.79
CA ALA A 90 0.15 19.88 -1.26
C ALA A 90 -0.96 18.85 -1.53
N PRO A 91 -1.12 17.83 -0.68
CA PRO A 91 -2.17 16.83 -0.87
C PRO A 91 -3.53 17.40 -0.48
N ASP A 92 -4.58 16.95 -1.17
CA ASP A 92 -5.94 17.17 -0.69
C ASP A 92 -6.14 16.49 0.67
N ALA A 93 -6.54 17.26 1.68
CA ALA A 93 -6.58 16.81 3.06
C ALA A 93 -7.66 15.73 3.29
N GLU A 94 -8.81 15.86 2.64
CA GLU A 94 -9.91 14.91 2.78
C GLU A 94 -9.51 13.56 2.20
N ARG A 95 -8.94 13.58 1.00
CA ARG A 95 -8.45 12.40 0.32
C ARG A 95 -7.34 11.70 1.09
N LEU A 96 -6.39 12.45 1.65
CA LEU A 96 -5.35 11.88 2.51
C LEU A 96 -5.98 11.20 3.75
N ARG A 97 -6.95 11.83 4.40
CA ARG A 97 -7.67 11.23 5.54
C ARG A 97 -8.37 9.93 5.16
N LEU A 98 -9.10 9.92 4.03
CA LEU A 98 -9.77 8.72 3.53
C LEU A 98 -8.78 7.58 3.24
N LEU A 99 -7.64 7.89 2.61
CA LEU A 99 -6.59 6.91 2.39
C LEU A 99 -6.03 6.35 3.71
N LEU A 100 -5.69 7.23 4.66
CA LEU A 100 -5.14 6.79 5.94
C LEU A 100 -6.13 5.95 6.75
N ALA A 101 -7.42 6.31 6.76
CA ALA A 101 -8.46 5.53 7.42
C ALA A 101 -8.55 4.10 6.85
N GLU A 102 -8.56 3.96 5.52
CA GLU A 102 -8.58 2.65 4.86
C GLU A 102 -7.30 1.85 5.09
N LEU A 103 -6.13 2.50 5.09
CA LEU A 103 -4.87 1.85 5.40
C LEU A 103 -4.79 1.40 6.86
N VAL A 104 -5.28 2.19 7.82
CA VAL A 104 -5.38 1.77 9.23
C VAL A 104 -6.32 0.58 9.38
N ALA A 105 -7.49 0.62 8.72
CA ALA A 105 -8.45 -0.48 8.73
C ALA A 105 -7.88 -1.78 8.13
N ALA A 106 -6.93 -1.69 7.20
CA ALA A 106 -6.22 -2.84 6.65
C ALA A 106 -5.24 -3.50 7.64
N ARG A 107 -4.99 -2.90 8.82
CA ARG A 107 -4.09 -3.40 9.88
C ARG A 107 -2.65 -3.67 9.40
N PRO A 108 -1.94 -2.64 8.93
CA PRO A 108 -0.53 -2.73 8.62
C PRO A 108 0.29 -2.88 9.90
N LYS A 109 1.45 -3.50 9.80
CA LYS A 109 2.42 -3.56 10.92
C LYS A 109 2.90 -2.16 11.33
N ARG A 110 3.18 -1.34 10.32
CA ARG A 110 3.58 0.07 10.46
C ARG A 110 2.94 0.89 9.36
N LEU A 111 2.41 2.07 9.65
CA LEU A 111 1.99 3.06 8.67
C LEU A 111 2.86 4.31 8.85
N ILE A 112 3.63 4.68 7.82
CA ILE A 112 4.59 5.78 7.86
C ILE A 112 4.18 6.82 6.82
N LEU A 113 3.87 8.05 7.23
CA LEU A 113 3.61 9.15 6.29
C LEU A 113 4.91 9.91 5.99
N LEU A 114 5.26 9.99 4.71
CA LEU A 114 6.39 10.78 4.22
C LEU A 114 5.85 11.98 3.44
N ARG A 115 6.06 13.18 4.00
CA ARG A 115 5.75 14.44 3.32
C ARG A 115 6.93 14.88 2.47
N GLN A 116 6.65 15.30 1.24
CA GLN A 116 7.68 15.90 0.40
C GLN A 116 7.82 17.40 0.73
N GLY A 117 8.94 17.75 1.35
CA GLY A 117 9.37 19.13 1.64
C GLY A 117 10.91 19.26 1.60
N ASN A 118 11.45 20.47 1.78
CA ASN A 118 12.90 20.74 1.77
C ASN A 118 13.71 19.95 2.82
N MET A 119 13.03 19.33 3.78
CA MET A 119 13.57 18.40 4.76
C MET A 119 12.68 17.15 4.79
N PRO A 120 13.22 15.92 4.85
CA PRO A 120 12.41 14.72 4.98
C PRO A 120 11.82 14.65 6.40
N ALA A 121 10.66 15.28 6.62
CA ALA A 121 9.87 15.10 7.83
C ALA A 121 9.01 13.83 7.66
N ALA A 122 9.38 12.75 8.34
CA ALA A 122 8.52 11.58 8.50
C ALA A 122 7.53 11.91 9.63
N GLU A 123 6.28 12.20 9.29
CA GLU A 123 5.40 12.91 10.23
C GLU A 123 4.42 12.00 10.99
N PHE A 124 4.28 10.72 10.63
CA PHE A 124 3.38 9.81 11.37
C PHE A 124 3.88 8.37 11.31
N ILE A 125 3.98 7.68 12.45
CA ILE A 125 4.25 6.23 12.55
C ILE A 125 3.13 5.58 13.37
N VAL A 126 2.19 4.91 12.71
CA VAL A 126 1.24 4.01 13.40
C VAL A 126 1.88 2.63 13.46
N SER A 127 2.42 2.23 14.61
CA SER A 127 2.95 0.88 14.84
C SER A 127 1.98 0.13 15.74
N GLU A 128 1.47 -1.02 15.26
CA GLU A 128 0.58 -1.89 16.04
C GLU A 128 1.20 -2.31 17.40
N ALA A 129 2.53 -2.24 17.53
CA ALA A 129 3.22 -2.60 18.77
C ALA A 129 3.08 -1.59 19.92
N ARG A 130 2.69 -0.32 19.70
CA ARG A 130 2.67 0.72 20.75
C ARG A 130 1.71 1.87 20.39
N GLY A 131 0.40 1.68 20.60
CA GLY A 131 -0.66 2.66 20.34
C GLY A 131 -0.24 4.13 20.25
N LEU A 132 -0.51 4.72 19.08
CA LEU A 132 -0.59 6.16 18.75
C LEU A 132 0.54 7.11 19.23
N GLU A 133 1.33 7.51 18.24
CA GLU A 133 2.02 8.80 17.99
C GLU A 133 3.00 9.41 19.01
N VAL A 134 4.16 9.82 18.47
CA VAL A 134 5.08 10.80 19.06
C VAL A 134 5.48 11.78 17.96
N GLN A 135 5.24 13.08 18.18
CA GLN A 135 5.81 14.20 17.42
C GLN A 135 7.09 14.70 18.10
N PRO A 136 8.03 15.28 17.34
CA PRO A 136 8.12 16.75 17.30
C PRO A 136 7.99 17.37 15.90
#